data_AF-A0A2T0BPS2-F1
#
_entry.id   AF-A0A2T0BPS2-F1
#
_cell.length_a   1.000
_cell.length_b   1.000
_cell.length_c   1.000
_cell.angle_alpha   90.00
_cell.angle_beta   90.00
_cell.angle_gamma   90.00
#
_symmetry.space_group_name_H-M   'P 1'
#
loop_
_entity.id
_entity.type
_entity.pdbx_description
1 polymer ?
#
loop_
_entity_poly.entity_id
_entity_poly.type
_entity_poly.pdbx_seq_one_letter_code
_entity_poly.pdbx_strand_id
1 'polypeptide(L)'
;MEYMKIIISTFATFVAAYIAATLAYKNSKKIKYYDEKRKIYYDLASILPIVDEIECQSDYLDGSEGCGNAEVKTKIMEIQLEDAEEHLAECKKRSGNLKKDEKIEIEISNLKYKIEKHKKYLKEFSELKHKIEYFKKDGKENLMRIFASIAVWNSYISLIVALSNEHNIDIGVTTEDIKYCINNLINNIRKDLN
;
A
#
# COMPACT_ATOMS: atom_id res chain seq x y z
N MET A 1 69.57 24.52 0.57
CA MET A 1 68.76 23.49 1.25
C MET A 1 67.40 24.01 1.72
N GLU A 2 67.32 25.22 2.27
CA GLU A 2 66.08 25.79 2.82
C GLU A 2 64.98 26.02 1.76
N TYR A 3 65.34 26.53 0.58
CA TYR A 3 64.42 26.73 -0.54
C TYR A 3 63.77 25.42 -1.03
N MET A 4 64.54 24.32 -1.05
CA MET A 4 64.04 23.00 -1.45
C MET A 4 63.08 22.42 -0.42
N LYS A 5 63.32 22.66 0.89
CA LYS A 5 62.39 22.30 1.96
C LYS A 5 61.07 23.06 1.85
N ILE A 6 61.12 24.36 1.53
CA ILE A 6 59.94 25.21 1.33
C ILE A 6 59.11 24.74 0.12
N ILE A 7 59.77 24.37 -0.98
CA ILE A 7 59.09 23.84 -2.17
C ILE A 7 58.38 22.52 -1.85
N ILE A 8 59.07 21.59 -1.18
CA ILE A 8 58.50 20.30 -0.78
C ILE A 8 57.32 20.49 0.20
N SER A 9 57.45 21.39 1.19
CA SER A 9 56.37 21.64 2.14
C SER A 9 55.16 22.28 1.46
N THR A 10 55.36 23.24 0.56
CA THR A 10 54.28 23.90 -0.17
C THR A 10 53.54 22.92 -1.08
N PHE A 11 54.27 22.04 -1.77
CA PHE A 11 53.68 20.98 -2.59
C PHE A 11 52.88 19.98 -1.74
N ALA A 12 53.40 19.58 -0.58
CA ALA A 12 52.69 18.69 0.34
C ALA A 12 51.39 19.32 0.88
N THR A 13 51.40 20.62 1.22
CA THR A 13 50.20 21.36 1.63
C THR A 13 49.16 21.43 0.52
N PHE A 14 49.59 21.66 -0.73
CA PHE A 14 48.70 21.69 -1.89
C PHE A 14 48.02 20.33 -2.13
N VAL A 15 48.79 19.23 -2.09
CA VAL A 15 48.25 17.87 -2.25
C VAL A 15 47.28 17.53 -1.12
N ALA A 16 47.61 17.87 0.12
CA ALA A 16 46.73 17.65 1.27
C ALA A 16 45.41 18.43 1.16
N ALA A 17 45.47 19.71 0.75
CA ALA A 17 44.28 20.53 0.52
C ALA A 17 43.40 19.97 -0.60
N TYR A 18 44.00 19.48 -1.69
CA TYR A 18 43.27 18.83 -2.79
C TYR A 18 42.56 17.54 -2.34
N ILE A 19 43.26 16.69 -1.57
CA ILE A 19 42.67 15.47 -1.00
C ILE A 19 41.52 15.82 -0.04
N ALA A 20 41.70 16.80 0.84
CA ALA A 20 40.66 17.25 1.76
C ALA A 20 39.42 17.78 1.02
N ALA A 21 39.62 18.60 -0.02
CA ALA A 21 38.52 19.14 -0.84
C ALA A 21 37.74 18.04 -1.58
N THR A 22 38.44 17.04 -2.15
CA THR A 22 37.79 15.92 -2.85
C THR A 22 37.02 15.00 -1.89
N LEU A 23 37.53 14.75 -0.69
CA LEU A 23 36.81 14.04 0.38
C LEU A 23 35.58 14.82 0.84
N ALA A 24 35.71 16.14 1.07
CA ALA A 24 34.59 16.99 1.45
C ALA A 24 33.49 17.01 0.37
N TYR A 25 33.87 17.09 -0.92
CA TYR A 25 32.92 17.01 -2.02
C TYR A 25 32.19 15.65 -2.08
N LYS A 26 32.92 14.53 -1.96
CA LYS A 26 32.31 13.19 -1.91
C LYS A 26 31.36 13.05 -0.72
N ASN A 27 31.75 13.55 0.45
CA ASN A 27 30.90 13.56 1.65
C ASN A 27 29.64 14.41 1.45
N SER A 28 29.76 15.60 0.85
CA SER A 28 28.62 16.47 0.54
C SER A 28 27.59 15.79 -0.39
N LYS A 29 28.05 15.04 -1.39
CA LYS A 29 27.18 14.24 -2.26
C LYS A 29 26.49 13.10 -1.51
N LYS A 30 27.22 12.39 -0.66
CA LYS A 30 26.66 11.32 0.18
C LYS A 30 25.57 11.84 1.11
N ILE A 31 25.77 13.02 1.72
CA ILE A 31 24.80 13.67 2.59
C ILE A 31 23.53 14.01 1.80
N LYS A 32 23.65 14.70 0.66
CA LYS A 32 22.51 15.03 -0.20
C LYS A 32 21.74 13.78 -0.65
N TYR A 33 22.46 12.74 -1.06
CA TYR A 33 21.87 11.45 -1.43
C TYR A 33 21.07 10.83 -0.28
N TYR A 34 21.64 10.83 0.94
CA TYR A 34 20.97 10.29 2.12
C TYR A 34 19.72 11.11 2.48
N ASP A 35 19.79 12.44 2.40
CA ASP A 35 18.66 13.32 2.68
C ASP A 35 17.50 13.12 1.68
N GLU A 36 17.81 12.99 0.38
CA GLU A 36 16.81 12.68 -0.66
C GLU A 36 16.16 11.31 -0.45
N LYS A 37 16.97 10.27 -0.19
CA LYS A 37 16.48 8.93 0.14
C LYS A 37 15.56 8.94 1.35
N ARG A 38 15.98 9.60 2.43
CA ARG A 38 15.21 9.71 3.68
C ARG A 38 13.88 10.43 3.44
N LYS A 39 13.86 11.51 2.65
CA LYS A 39 12.63 12.22 2.30
C LYS A 39 11.65 11.33 1.56
N ILE A 40 12.11 10.58 0.55
CA ILE A 40 11.26 9.66 -0.22
C ILE A 40 10.67 8.57 0.68
N TYR A 41 11.43 8.06 1.64
CA TYR A 41 10.94 7.06 2.59
C TYR A 41 9.89 7.61 3.54
N TYR A 42 10.04 8.86 4.01
CA TYR A 42 8.99 9.50 4.80
C TYR A 42 7.73 9.76 3.97
N ASP A 43 7.88 10.22 2.74
CA ASP A 43 6.75 10.41 1.83
C ASP A 43 6.02 9.08 1.57
N LEU A 44 6.76 7.98 1.35
CA LEU A 44 6.18 6.65 1.21
C LEU A 44 5.47 6.20 2.49
N ALA A 45 6.11 6.33 3.65
CA ALA A 45 5.52 5.93 4.93
C ALA A 45 4.23 6.71 5.24
N SER A 46 4.15 7.99 4.80
CA SER A 46 2.97 8.84 5.00
C SER A 46 1.74 8.42 4.20
N ILE A 47 1.92 7.68 3.11
CA ILE A 47 0.81 7.20 2.27
C ILE A 47 0.36 5.77 2.62
N LEU A 48 1.14 5.04 3.41
CA LEU A 48 0.79 3.69 3.81
C LEU A 48 -0.47 3.71 4.69
N PRO A 49 -1.37 2.73 4.54
CA PRO A 49 -2.53 2.62 5.41
C PRO A 49 -2.10 2.24 6.84
N ILE A 50 -2.90 2.64 7.83
CA ILE A 50 -2.67 2.32 9.24
C ILE A 50 -2.96 0.83 9.44
N VAL A 51 -1.97 0.07 9.88
CA VAL A 51 -2.01 -1.40 9.97
C VAL A 51 -3.24 -1.93 10.72
N ASP A 52 -3.63 -1.29 11.81
CA ASP A 52 -4.74 -1.73 12.67
C ASP A 52 -6.13 -1.37 12.13
N GLU A 53 -6.21 -0.45 11.17
CA GLU A 53 -7.48 0.04 10.61
C GLU A 53 -7.83 -0.60 9.25
N ILE A 54 -6.95 -1.44 8.71
CA ILE A 54 -7.18 -2.09 7.41
C ILE A 54 -8.24 -3.17 7.57
N GLU A 55 -9.31 -3.03 6.80
CA GLU A 55 -10.30 -4.08 6.54
C GLU A 55 -10.13 -4.53 5.07
N CYS A 56 -10.06 -5.83 4.81
CA CYS A 56 -10.02 -6.39 3.46
C CYS A 56 -11.32 -7.11 3.13
N GLN A 57 -11.55 -7.35 1.84
CA GLN A 57 -12.72 -8.10 1.37
C GLN A 57 -12.87 -9.47 2.07
N SER A 58 -11.76 -10.18 2.28
CA SER A 58 -11.75 -11.50 2.93
C SER A 58 -12.20 -11.52 4.39
N ASP A 59 -12.34 -10.36 5.06
CA ASP A 59 -12.82 -10.29 6.45
C ASP A 59 -14.35 -10.51 6.56
N TYR A 60 -15.10 -10.25 5.49
CA TYR A 60 -16.56 -10.27 5.50
C TYR A 60 -17.22 -10.92 4.28
N LEU A 61 -16.46 -11.18 3.21
CA LEU A 61 -16.93 -11.94 2.06
C LEU A 61 -16.75 -13.44 2.29
N ASP A 62 -17.73 -14.23 1.87
CA ASP A 62 -17.73 -15.69 2.04
C ASP A 62 -17.69 -16.45 0.70
N GLY A 63 -17.64 -15.73 -0.43
CA GLY A 63 -17.58 -16.29 -1.78
C GLY A 63 -18.94 -16.38 -2.48
N SER A 64 -20.03 -16.01 -1.82
CA SER A 64 -21.38 -15.94 -2.41
C SER A 64 -21.61 -14.71 -3.32
N GLU A 65 -20.68 -13.76 -3.29
CA GLU A 65 -20.83 -12.42 -3.90
C GLU A 65 -20.44 -12.37 -5.38
N GLY A 66 -20.18 -13.55 -5.96
CA GLY A 66 -19.85 -13.71 -7.37
C GLY A 66 -18.38 -13.44 -7.70
N CYS A 67 -18.07 -13.63 -8.98
CA CYS A 67 -16.73 -13.45 -9.52
C CYS A 67 -16.52 -12.04 -10.06
N GLY A 68 -15.31 -11.49 -9.89
CA GLY A 68 -14.93 -10.19 -10.41
C GLY A 68 -14.16 -9.36 -9.39
N ASN A 69 -13.81 -8.14 -9.80
CA ASN A 69 -13.21 -7.18 -8.88
C ASN A 69 -14.24 -6.63 -7.89
N ALA A 70 -13.76 -5.92 -6.87
CA ALA A 70 -14.60 -5.35 -5.81
C ALA A 70 -15.78 -4.50 -6.34
N GLU A 71 -15.54 -3.65 -7.35
CA GLU A 71 -16.59 -2.82 -7.94
C GLU A 71 -17.73 -3.64 -8.57
N VAL A 72 -17.37 -4.74 -9.24
CA VAL A 72 -18.34 -5.67 -9.83
C VAL A 72 -19.08 -6.46 -8.76
N LYS A 73 -18.37 -6.95 -7.73
CA LYS A 73 -18.97 -7.67 -6.60
C LYS A 73 -20.05 -6.84 -5.89
N THR A 74 -19.82 -5.53 -5.73
CA THR A 74 -20.83 -4.60 -5.16
C THR A 74 -22.15 -4.66 -5.94
N LYS A 75 -22.07 -4.57 -7.27
CA LYS A 75 -23.25 -4.58 -8.14
C LYS A 75 -23.96 -5.93 -8.10
N ILE A 76 -23.20 -7.04 -8.05
CA ILE A 76 -23.76 -8.37 -7.92
C ILE A 76 -24.53 -8.51 -6.60
N MET A 77 -23.94 -8.07 -5.48
CA MET A 77 -24.61 -8.08 -4.19
C MET A 77 -25.87 -7.20 -4.17
N GLU A 78 -25.85 -6.04 -4.85
CA GLU A 78 -27.03 -5.17 -4.96
C GLU A 78 -28.17 -5.85 -5.74
N ILE A 79 -27.85 -6.56 -6.83
CA ILE A 79 -28.84 -7.34 -7.59
C ILE A 79 -29.37 -8.51 -6.76
N GLN A 80 -28.49 -9.23 -6.04
CA GLN A 80 -28.89 -10.31 -5.13
C GLN A 80 -29.83 -9.80 -4.02
N LEU A 81 -29.56 -8.60 -3.51
CA LEU A 81 -30.40 -7.97 -2.50
C LEU A 81 -31.79 -7.63 -3.06
N GLU A 82 -31.85 -7.06 -4.26
CA GLU A 82 -33.12 -6.74 -4.93
C GLU A 82 -33.96 -8.00 -5.17
N ASP A 83 -33.34 -9.07 -5.68
CA ASP A 83 -34.00 -10.38 -5.90
C ASP A 83 -34.52 -10.99 -4.59
N ALA A 84 -33.72 -10.94 -3.51
CA ALA A 84 -34.13 -11.44 -2.20
C ALA A 84 -35.29 -10.63 -1.60
N GLU A 85 -35.28 -9.31 -1.74
CA GLU A 85 -36.36 -8.43 -1.29
C GLU A 85 -37.66 -8.66 -2.07
N GLU A 86 -37.58 -8.85 -3.39
CA GLU A 86 -38.73 -9.20 -4.23
C GLU A 86 -39.31 -10.57 -3.83
N HIS A 87 -38.46 -11.59 -3.66
CA HIS A 87 -38.87 -12.93 -3.24
C HIS A 87 -39.55 -12.93 -1.86
N LEU A 88 -39.07 -12.12 -0.91
CA LEU A 88 -39.73 -11.95 0.39
C LEU A 88 -41.13 -11.32 0.23
N ALA A 89 -41.25 -10.29 -0.60
CA ALA A 89 -42.52 -9.62 -0.86
C ALA A 89 -43.55 -10.58 -1.50
N GLU A 90 -43.11 -11.45 -2.40
CA GLU A 90 -43.95 -12.50 -2.97
C GLU A 90 -44.38 -13.54 -1.95
N CYS A 91 -43.48 -14.01 -1.09
CA CYS A 91 -43.79 -15.00 -0.06
C CYS A 91 -44.82 -14.46 0.94
N LYS A 92 -44.69 -13.19 1.35
CA LYS A 92 -45.66 -12.52 2.23
C LYS A 92 -47.06 -12.41 1.61
N LYS A 93 -47.17 -12.22 0.28
CA LYS A 93 -48.46 -12.17 -0.43
C LYS A 93 -49.18 -13.52 -0.51
N ARG A 94 -48.47 -14.65 -0.50
CA ARG A 94 -49.02 -16.00 -0.74
C ARG A 94 -49.41 -16.76 0.53
N SER A 95 -49.64 -16.08 1.67
CA SER A 95 -49.85 -16.71 3.00
C SER A 95 -48.62 -17.52 3.44
N GLY A 96 -47.51 -16.80 3.63
CA GLY A 96 -46.14 -17.30 3.78
C GLY A 96 -45.89 -18.37 4.83
N ASN A 97 -44.83 -19.15 4.60
CA ASN A 97 -44.27 -20.08 5.58
C ASN A 97 -43.27 -19.30 6.44
N LEU A 98 -43.61 -19.07 7.72
CA LEU A 98 -42.81 -18.28 8.68
C LEU A 98 -41.30 -18.64 8.67
N LYS A 99 -40.96 -19.93 8.61
CA LYS A 99 -39.55 -20.38 8.60
C LYS A 99 -38.81 -20.00 7.31
N LYS A 100 -39.53 -19.97 6.18
CA LYS A 100 -38.94 -19.58 4.89
C LYS A 100 -38.73 -18.08 4.84
N ASP A 101 -39.70 -17.31 5.35
CA ASP A 101 -39.65 -15.85 5.39
C ASP A 101 -38.51 -15.37 6.30
N GLU A 102 -38.36 -15.95 7.50
CA GLU A 102 -37.25 -15.67 8.43
C GLU A 102 -35.88 -15.91 7.78
N LYS A 103 -35.73 -16.99 6.99
CA LYS A 103 -34.47 -17.29 6.31
C LYS A 103 -34.11 -16.22 5.27
N ILE A 104 -35.09 -15.76 4.50
CA ILE A 104 -34.89 -14.71 3.49
C ILE A 104 -34.58 -13.36 4.18
N GLU A 105 -35.22 -13.07 5.31
CA GLU A 105 -34.93 -11.86 6.09
C GLU A 105 -33.50 -11.84 6.64
N ILE A 106 -32.98 -12.99 7.08
CA ILE A 106 -31.58 -13.14 7.48
C ILE A 106 -30.65 -12.90 6.28
N GLU A 107 -30.96 -13.47 5.11
CA GLU A 107 -30.19 -13.29 3.89
C GLU A 107 -30.12 -11.82 3.45
N ILE A 108 -31.26 -11.13 3.43
CA ILE A 108 -31.35 -9.68 3.16
C ILE A 108 -30.49 -8.89 4.15
N SER A 109 -30.55 -9.23 5.45
CA SER A 109 -29.77 -8.54 6.48
C SER A 109 -28.27 -8.74 6.29
N ASN A 110 -27.84 -9.96 5.95
CA ASN A 110 -26.45 -10.28 5.64
C ASN A 110 -25.96 -9.54 4.38
N LEU A 111 -26.76 -9.51 3.31
CA LEU A 111 -26.44 -8.79 2.08
C LEU A 111 -26.31 -7.28 2.34
N LYS A 112 -27.23 -6.68 3.11
CA LYS A 112 -27.14 -5.27 3.50
C LYS A 112 -25.84 -4.96 4.26
N TYR A 113 -25.50 -5.80 5.22
CA TYR A 113 -24.24 -5.68 5.97
C TYR A 113 -23.02 -5.76 5.05
N LYS A 114 -22.95 -6.77 4.17
CA LYS A 114 -21.84 -6.94 3.23
C LYS A 114 -21.72 -5.75 2.28
N ILE A 115 -22.82 -5.26 1.70
CA ILE A 115 -22.83 -4.11 0.79
C ILE A 115 -22.35 -2.84 1.50
N GLU A 116 -22.81 -2.58 2.73
CA GLU A 116 -22.38 -1.42 3.51
C GLU A 116 -20.87 -1.46 3.77
N LYS A 117 -20.37 -2.60 4.26
CA LYS A 117 -18.94 -2.81 4.50
C LYS A 117 -18.12 -2.68 3.23
N HIS A 118 -18.59 -3.27 2.14
CA HIS A 118 -17.87 -3.25 0.87
C HIS A 118 -17.80 -1.85 0.24
N LYS A 119 -18.86 -1.03 0.38
CA LYS A 119 -18.84 0.38 -0.03
C LYS A 119 -17.82 1.20 0.76
N LYS A 120 -17.70 0.94 2.07
CA LYS A 120 -16.68 1.57 2.92
C LYS A 120 -15.27 1.18 2.44
N TYR A 121 -15.03 -0.12 2.23
CA TYR A 121 -13.76 -0.63 1.70
C TYR A 121 -13.40 0.03 0.35
N LEU A 122 -14.34 0.11 -0.61
CA LEU A 122 -14.08 0.72 -1.92
C LEU A 122 -13.65 2.18 -1.83
N LYS A 123 -14.24 2.93 -0.89
CA LYS A 123 -13.87 4.33 -0.63
C LYS A 123 -12.43 4.42 -0.12
N GLU A 124 -12.09 3.66 0.91
CA GLU A 124 -10.76 3.65 1.53
C GLU A 124 -9.69 3.20 0.52
N PHE A 125 -9.98 2.15 -0.25
CA PHE A 125 -9.09 1.66 -1.30
C PHE A 125 -8.88 2.70 -2.40
N SER A 126 -9.93 3.42 -2.82
CA SER A 126 -9.82 4.50 -3.82
C SER A 126 -8.92 5.64 -3.34
N GLU A 127 -9.04 6.04 -2.07
CA GLU A 127 -8.16 7.05 -1.46
C GLU A 127 -6.70 6.59 -1.42
N LEU A 128 -6.46 5.34 -1.01
CA LEU A 128 -5.13 4.73 -1.00
C LEU A 128 -4.53 4.65 -2.42
N LYS A 129 -5.31 4.17 -3.39
CA LYS A 129 -4.93 4.08 -4.79
C LYS A 129 -4.52 5.45 -5.34
N HIS A 130 -5.29 6.50 -5.04
CA HIS A 130 -4.94 7.86 -5.46
C HIS A 130 -3.62 8.34 -4.85
N LYS A 131 -3.38 8.10 -3.56
CA LYS A 131 -2.10 8.45 -2.90
C LYS A 131 -0.92 7.72 -3.54
N ILE A 132 -1.08 6.43 -3.85
CA ILE A 132 -0.06 5.62 -4.55
C ILE A 132 0.17 6.17 -5.96
N GLU A 133 -0.87 6.40 -6.75
CA GLU A 133 -0.74 6.95 -8.10
C GLU A 133 -0.06 8.32 -8.12
N TYR A 134 -0.37 9.18 -7.14
CA TYR A 134 0.29 10.47 -6.99
C TYR A 134 1.78 10.29 -6.71
N PHE A 135 2.16 9.40 -5.78
CA PHE A 135 3.55 9.06 -5.49
C PHE A 135 4.31 8.58 -6.74
N LYS A 136 3.65 7.81 -7.61
CA LYS A 136 4.23 7.37 -8.89
C LYS A 136 4.40 8.53 -9.89
N LYS A 137 3.34 9.32 -10.09
CA LYS A 137 3.29 10.44 -11.05
C LYS A 137 4.28 11.56 -10.70
N ASP A 138 4.52 11.79 -9.41
CA ASP A 138 5.49 12.78 -8.91
C ASP A 138 6.96 12.32 -9.08
N GLY A 139 7.19 11.15 -9.70
CA GLY A 139 8.53 10.62 -9.97
C GLY A 139 9.24 10.00 -8.75
N LYS A 140 8.61 10.00 -7.57
CA LYS A 140 9.17 9.45 -6.34
C LYS A 140 9.39 7.95 -6.41
N GLU A 141 8.55 7.21 -7.13
CA GLU A 141 8.79 5.77 -7.38
C GLU A 141 10.07 5.55 -8.20
N ASN A 142 10.34 6.38 -9.20
CA ASN A 142 11.56 6.28 -10.00
C ASN A 142 12.80 6.61 -9.16
N LEU A 143 12.73 7.64 -8.33
CA LEU A 143 13.79 7.99 -7.40
C LEU A 143 14.00 6.87 -6.37
N MET A 144 12.91 6.31 -5.83
CA MET A 144 12.97 5.16 -4.93
C MET A 144 13.65 3.96 -5.60
N ARG A 145 13.35 3.67 -6.88
CA ARG A 145 14.00 2.58 -7.63
C ARG A 145 15.52 2.77 -7.74
N ILE A 146 16.00 4.01 -7.77
CA ILE A 146 17.43 4.34 -7.85
C ILE A 146 18.09 4.31 -6.47
N PHE A 147 17.40 4.79 -5.45
CA PHE A 147 17.98 5.04 -4.13
C PHE A 147 17.74 3.92 -3.11
N ALA A 148 16.73 3.10 -3.32
CA ALA A 148 16.34 2.07 -2.37
C ALA A 148 17.22 0.83 -2.50
N SER A 149 17.46 0.19 -1.36
CA SER A 149 17.96 -1.18 -1.38
C SER A 149 16.98 -2.12 -2.10
N ILE A 150 17.52 -3.23 -2.62
CA ILE A 150 16.73 -4.29 -3.25
C ILE A 150 15.65 -4.81 -2.28
N ALA A 151 15.95 -4.89 -0.99
CA ALA A 151 15.00 -5.33 0.03
C ALA A 151 13.79 -4.38 0.15
N VAL A 152 14.03 -3.07 0.21
CA VAL A 152 12.96 -2.06 0.25
C VAL A 152 12.14 -2.12 -1.04
N TRP A 153 12.79 -2.12 -2.20
CA TRP A 153 12.11 -2.18 -3.49
C TRP A 153 11.21 -3.42 -3.61
N ASN A 154 11.73 -4.59 -3.27
CA ASN A 154 10.96 -5.84 -3.32
C ASN A 154 9.77 -5.80 -2.36
N SER A 155 9.94 -5.31 -1.13
CA SER A 155 8.84 -5.20 -0.17
C SER A 155 7.75 -4.20 -0.62
N TYR A 156 8.12 -3.12 -1.28
CA TYR A 156 7.17 -2.19 -1.88
C TYR A 156 6.38 -2.86 -3.02
N ILE A 157 7.05 -3.58 -3.92
CA ILE A 157 6.38 -4.31 -5.00
C ILE A 157 5.43 -5.39 -4.44
N SER A 158 5.86 -6.14 -3.42
CA SER A 158 5.00 -7.12 -2.75
C SER A 158 3.72 -6.49 -2.21
N LEU A 159 3.82 -5.32 -1.57
CA LEU A 159 2.64 -4.59 -1.09
C LEU A 159 1.71 -4.17 -2.24
N ILE A 160 2.25 -3.61 -3.33
CA ILE A 160 1.45 -3.19 -4.49
C ILE A 160 0.73 -4.37 -5.13
N VAL A 161 1.40 -5.52 -5.25
CA VAL A 161 0.80 -6.74 -5.78
C VAL A 161 -0.28 -7.26 -4.85
N ALA A 162 -0.04 -7.29 -3.54
CA ALA A 162 -1.01 -7.76 -2.56
C ALA A 162 -2.28 -6.89 -2.57
N LEU A 163 -2.13 -5.56 -2.58
CA LEU A 163 -3.27 -4.63 -2.71
C LEU A 163 -4.03 -4.82 -4.04
N SER A 164 -3.32 -5.07 -5.13
CA SER A 164 -3.95 -5.29 -6.44
C SER A 164 -4.73 -6.61 -6.48
N ASN A 165 -4.18 -7.66 -5.86
CA ASN A 165 -4.81 -8.98 -5.79
C ASN A 165 -6.03 -8.96 -4.87
N GLU A 166 -5.91 -8.29 -3.72
CA GLU A 166 -7.03 -8.07 -2.81
C GLU A 166 -8.19 -7.39 -3.57
N HIS A 167 -7.95 -6.28 -4.27
CA HIS A 167 -9.00 -5.56 -4.98
C HIS A 167 -9.63 -6.31 -6.17
N ASN A 168 -8.83 -7.06 -6.93
CA ASN A 168 -9.29 -7.65 -8.20
C ASN A 168 -9.78 -9.09 -8.08
N ILE A 169 -9.25 -9.86 -7.14
CA ILE A 169 -9.45 -11.31 -7.07
C ILE A 169 -10.09 -11.70 -5.74
N ASP A 170 -9.71 -11.03 -4.64
CA ASP A 170 -10.15 -11.31 -3.25
C ASP A 170 -9.74 -12.72 -2.73
N ILE A 171 -9.60 -13.71 -3.61
CA ILE A 171 -9.18 -15.07 -3.27
C ILE A 171 -7.68 -15.11 -2.97
N GLY A 172 -7.36 -15.43 -1.70
CA GLY A 172 -6.01 -15.81 -1.28
C GLY A 172 -5.13 -14.69 -0.73
N VAL A 173 -5.66 -13.46 -0.61
CA VAL A 173 -5.00 -12.38 0.12
C VAL A 173 -5.85 -12.02 1.34
N THR A 174 -5.31 -12.29 2.51
CA THR A 174 -5.93 -11.93 3.79
C THR A 174 -5.48 -10.55 4.25
N THR A 175 -6.24 -9.97 5.18
CA THR A 175 -5.83 -8.77 5.91
C THR A 175 -4.43 -8.93 6.51
N GLU A 176 -4.09 -10.13 6.96
CA GLU A 176 -2.81 -10.36 7.65
C GLU A 176 -1.64 -10.40 6.66
N ASP A 177 -1.88 -10.79 5.41
CA ASP A 177 -0.90 -10.70 4.33
C ASP A 177 -0.59 -9.25 3.98
N ILE A 178 -1.61 -8.39 3.95
CA ILE A 178 -1.44 -6.95 3.72
C ILE A 178 -0.68 -6.31 4.89
N LYS A 179 -1.09 -6.59 6.14
CA LYS A 179 -0.39 -6.11 7.34
C LYS A 179 1.06 -6.57 7.36
N TYR A 180 1.34 -7.82 7.00
CA TYR A 180 2.69 -8.35 6.87
C TYR A 180 3.49 -7.56 5.83
N CYS A 181 2.93 -7.31 4.64
CA CYS A 181 3.59 -6.56 3.59
C CYS A 181 3.97 -5.14 4.02
N ILE A 182 3.06 -4.43 4.72
CA ILE A 182 3.29 -3.09 5.25
C ILE A 182 4.40 -3.10 6.31
N ASN A 183 4.31 -3.99 7.29
CA ASN A 183 5.30 -4.09 8.36
C ASN A 183 6.69 -4.46 7.82
N ASN A 184 6.74 -5.38 6.84
CA ASN A 184 7.99 -5.76 6.18
C ASN A 184 8.61 -4.56 5.45
N LEU A 185 7.82 -3.78 4.71
CA LEU A 185 8.29 -2.57 4.05
C LEU A 185 8.84 -1.54 5.05
N ILE A 186 8.10 -1.24 6.12
CA ILE A 186 8.54 -0.31 7.17
C ILE A 186 9.84 -0.79 7.81
N ASN A 187 9.96 -2.09 8.10
CA ASN A 187 11.17 -2.66 8.70
C ASN A 187 12.36 -2.59 7.76
N ASN A 188 12.18 -2.84 6.46
CA ASN A 188 13.26 -2.71 5.48
C ASN A 188 13.67 -1.25 5.29
N ILE A 189 12.73 -0.31 5.29
CA ILE A 189 13.01 1.14 5.25
C ILE A 189 13.88 1.53 6.44
N ARG A 190 13.53 1.09 7.66
CA ARG A 190 14.31 1.36 8.88
C ARG A 190 15.73 0.81 8.78
N LYS A 191 15.89 -0.43 8.31
CA LYS A 191 17.21 -1.05 8.13
C LYS A 191 18.05 -0.33 7.09
N ASP A 192 17.43 0.21 6.05
CA ASP A 192 18.11 0.86 4.93
C ASP A 192 18.46 2.33 5.18
N LEU A 193 17.95 2.91 6.28
CA LEU A 193 18.32 4.23 6.78
C LEU A 193 19.39 4.21 7.88
N ASN A 194 19.61 3.04 8.49
CA ASN A 194 20.64 2.80 9.51
C ASN A 194 21.94 2.32 8.86
#